data_AF-A0A7V6QSF1-F1
#
_entry.id   AF-A0A7V6QSF1-F1
#
_cell.length_a   1.000
_cell.length_b   1.000
_cell.length_c   1.000
_cell.angle_alpha   90.00
_cell.angle_beta   90.00
_cell.angle_gamma   90.00
#
_symmetry.space_group_name_H-M   'P 1'
#
loop_
_entity.id
_entity.type
_entity.pdbx_description
1 polymer ?
#
loop_
_entity_poly.entity_id
_entity_poly.type
_entity_poly.pdbx_seq_one_letter_code
_entity_poly.pdbx_strand_id
1 'polypeptide(L)' 'MTYLNLLQCFCESRKVQAFYTSCLENAITKEEKEFLMKLAETATKTSNEIKEFCELIHRLEE' A
#
# COMPACT_ATOMS: atom_id res chain seq x y z
N MET A 1 18.65 11.71 -6.44
CA MET A 1 18.23 10.64 -7.38
C MET A 1 18.02 9.29 -6.66
N THR A 2 17.82 9.28 -5.34
CA THR A 2 18.00 8.07 -4.50
C THR A 2 16.68 7.35 -4.17
N TYR A 3 15.54 7.85 -4.64
CA TYR A 3 14.20 7.37 -4.22
C TYR A 3 13.44 6.56 -5.26
N LEU A 4 14.00 6.32 -6.45
CA LEU A 4 13.23 5.69 -7.54
C LEU A 4 12.68 4.31 -7.13
N ASN A 5 13.50 3.52 -6.43
CA ASN A 5 13.09 2.20 -5.94
C ASN A 5 12.00 2.27 -4.86
N LEU A 6 12.09 3.23 -3.94
CA LEU A 6 11.09 3.42 -2.89
C LEU A 6 9.77 3.95 -3.45
N LEU A 7 9.84 4.89 -4.39
CA LEU A 7 8.66 5.38 -5.09
C LEU A 7 8.00 4.26 -5.92
N GLN A 8 8.79 3.37 -6.52
CA GLN A 8 8.26 2.17 -7.18
C GLN A 8 7.58 1.24 -6.17
N CYS A 9 8.18 0.97 -5.02
CA CYS A 9 7.55 0.18 -3.95
C CYS A 9 6.25 0.81 -3.45
N PHE A 10 6.20 2.14 -3.33
CA PHE A 10 4.98 2.88 -3.00
C PHE A 10 3.89 2.60 -4.04
N CYS A 11 4.20 2.82 -5.31
CA CYS A 11 3.26 2.61 -6.42
C CYS A 11 2.75 1.16 -6.48
N GLU A 12 3.63 0.17 -6.35
CA GLU A 12 3.24 -1.24 -6.35
C GLU A 12 2.36 -1.58 -5.14
N SER A 13 2.66 -1.06 -3.95
CA SER A 13 1.81 -1.24 -2.76
C SER A 13 0.40 -0.67 -2.98
N ARG A 14 0.29 0.49 -3.65
CA ARG A 14 -1.01 1.09 -4.01
C ARG A 14 -1.78 0.28 -5.05
N LYS A 15 -1.09 -0.32 -6.03
CA LYS A 15 -1.72 -1.24 -7.01
C LYS A 15 -2.26 -2.49 -6.32
N VAL A 16 -1.47 -3.08 -5.43
CA VAL A 16 -1.86 -4.25 -4.63
C VAL A 16 -3.07 -3.94 -3.74
N GLN A 17 -3.08 -2.77 -3.09
CA GLN A 17 -4.26 -2.30 -2.35
C GLN A 17 -5.50 -2.25 -3.24
N ALA A 18 -5.41 -1.58 -4.40
CA ALA A 18 -6.53 -1.45 -5.33
C ALA A 18 -7.03 -2.82 -5.83
N PHE A 19 -6.10 -3.73 -6.09
CA PHE A 19 -6.43 -5.12 -6.44
C PHE A 19 -7.23 -5.80 -5.33
N TYR A 20 -6.75 -5.79 -4.09
CA TYR A 20 -7.49 -6.37 -2.96
C TYR A 20 -8.87 -5.73 -2.75
N THR A 21 -8.98 -4.40 -2.93
CA THR A 21 -10.26 -3.72 -2.87
C THR A 21 -11.21 -4.17 -3.98
N SER A 22 -10.73 -4.41 -5.19
CA SER A 22 -11.58 -4.96 -6.27
C SER A 22 -12.03 -6.39 -6.00
N CYS A 23 -11.21 -7.20 -5.31
CA CYS A 23 -11.59 -8.54 -4.89
C CYS A 23 -12.69 -8.53 -3.83
N LEU A 24 -12.77 -7.49 -2.98
CA LEU A 24 -13.82 -7.37 -1.94
C LEU A 24 -15.23 -7.33 -2.54
N GLU A 25 -15.40 -6.78 -3.74
CA GLU A 25 -16.69 -6.72 -4.44
C GLU A 25 -17.20 -8.12 -4.81
N ASN A 26 -16.28 -9.08 -4.98
CA ASN A 26 -16.56 -10.44 -5.41
C ASN A 26 -16.47 -11.47 -4.27
N ALA A 27 -16.18 -11.04 -3.03
CA ALA A 27 -16.05 -11.94 -1.89
C ALA A 27 -17.40 -12.60 -1.56
N ILE A 28 -17.39 -13.93 -1.46
CA ILE A 28 -18.62 -14.73 -1.30
C ILE A 28 -18.93 -14.93 0.19
N THR A 29 -17.90 -15.14 1.01
CA THR A 29 -18.06 -15.39 2.44
C THR A 29 -17.65 -14.19 3.29
N LYS A 30 -18.14 -14.15 4.52
CA LYS A 30 -17.77 -13.12 5.49
C LYS A 30 -16.28 -13.21 5.83
N GLU A 31 -15.78 -14.43 6.01
CA GLU A 31 -14.38 -14.71 6.34
C GLU A 31 -13.44 -14.27 5.22
N GLU A 32 -13.82 -14.54 3.96
CA GLU A 32 -13.07 -14.07 2.78
C GLU A 32 -13.06 -12.54 2.71
N LYS A 33 -14.21 -11.90 2.94
CA LYS A 33 -14.33 -10.44 2.95
C LYS A 33 -13.47 -9.81 4.04
N GLU A 34 -13.50 -10.34 5.26
CA GLU A 34 -12.67 -9.87 6.38
C GLU A 34 -11.17 -10.03 6.07
N PHE A 35 -10.79 -11.16 5.48
CA PHE A 35 -9.41 -11.41 5.09
C PHE A 35 -8.92 -10.43 4.01
N LEU A 36 -9.69 -10.24 2.94
CA LEU A 36 -9.38 -9.28 1.87
C LEU A 36 -9.31 -7.84 2.38
N MET A 37 -10.19 -7.46 3.32
CA MET A 37 -10.17 -6.14 3.92
C MET A 37 -8.88 -5.92 4.71
N LYS A 38 -8.46 -6.91 5.51
CA LYS A 38 -7.18 -6.89 6.22
C LYS A 38 -5.98 -6.78 5.27
N LEU A 39 -6.03 -7.46 4.12
CA LEU A 39 -4.97 -7.34 3.10
C LEU A 39 -4.92 -5.93 2.50
N ALA A 40 -6.07 -5.33 2.17
CA ALA A 40 -6.15 -3.96 1.65
C ALA A 40 -5.65 -2.91 2.68
N GLU A 41 -6.02 -3.07 3.95
CA GLU A 41 -5.51 -2.23 5.05
C GLU A 41 -3.99 -2.36 5.20
N THR A 42 -3.47 -3.59 5.13
CA THR A 42 -2.02 -3.84 5.21
C THR A 42 -1.28 -3.16 4.06
N ALA A 43 -1.75 -3.30 2.81
CA ALA A 43 -1.15 -2.65 1.65
C ALA A 43 -1.20 -1.11 1.76
N THR A 44 -2.29 -0.57 2.32
CA THR A 44 -2.41 0.87 2.61
C THR A 44 -1.34 1.31 3.62
N LYS A 45 -1.22 0.59 4.74
CA LYS A 45 -0.22 0.88 5.78
C LYS A 45 1.20 0.84 5.20
N THR A 46 1.55 -0.20 4.44
CA THR A 46 2.85 -0.31 3.78
C THR A 46 3.12 0.87 2.84
N SER A 47 2.14 1.27 2.02
CA SER A 47 2.32 2.44 1.15
C SER A 47 2.54 3.73 1.95
N ASN A 48 1.84 3.91 3.07
CA ASN A 48 2.01 5.10 3.92
C ASN A 48 3.39 5.12 4.59
N GLU A 49 3.86 3.99 5.12
CA GLU A 49 5.20 3.87 5.72
C GLU A 49 6.30 4.24 4.70
N ILE A 50 6.17 3.79 3.44
CA ILE A 50 7.11 4.16 2.37
C ILE A 50 7.06 5.67 2.10
N LYS A 51 5.86 6.25 2.02
CA LYS A 51 5.66 7.68 1.78
C LYS A 51 6.29 8.51 2.89
N GLU A 52 6.00 8.18 4.15
CA GLU A 52 6.55 8.87 5.33
C GLU A 52 8.07 8.80 5.35
N PHE A 53 8.66 7.65 5.00
CA PHE A 53 10.10 7.51 4.88
C PHE A 53 10.69 8.40 3.77
N CYS A 54 10.05 8.44 2.59
CA CYS A 54 10.50 9.33 1.51
C CYS A 54 10.44 10.81 1.91
N GLU A 55 9.36 11.23 2.58
CA GLU A 55 9.22 12.60 3.10
C GLU A 55 10.25 12.92 4.18
N LEU A 56 10.60 11.95 5.04
CA LEU A 56 11.63 12.11 6.05
C LEU A 56 12.99 12.38 5.41
N ILE A 57 13.43 11.55 4.45
CA ILE A 57 14.74 11.76 3.85
C ILE A 57 14.75 13.06 3.02
N HIS A 58 13.66 13.40 2.32
CA HIS A 58 13.59 14.67 1.60
C HIS A 58 13.86 15.88 2.51
N ARG A 59 13.28 15.90 3.72
CA ARG A 59 13.54 16.96 4.72
C ARG A 59 14.95 16.97 5.30
N LEU A 60 15.67 15.85 5.26
CA LEU A 60 17.06 15.75 5.75
C LEU A 60 18.08 16.18 4.69
N GLU A 61 17.67 16.21 3.42
CA GLU A 61 18.50 16.67 2.29
C GLU A 61 18.34 18.18 2.01
N GLU A 62 17.37 18.84 2.64
CA GLU A 62 17.15 20.31 2.63
C GLU A 62 17.93 21.01 3.75
#